data_AF-A0A127VAB9-F1
#
_entry.id   AF-A0A127VAB9-F1
#
_cell.length_a   1.000
_cell.length_b   1.000
_cell.length_c   1.000
_cell.angle_alpha   90.00
_cell.angle_beta   90.00
_cell.angle_gamma   90.00
#
_symmetry.space_group_name_H-M   'P 1'
#
loop_
_entity.id
_entity.type
_entity.pdbx_description
1 polymer ?
#
loop_
_entity_poly.entity_id
_entity_poly.type
_entity_poly.pdbx_seq_one_letter_code
_entity_poly.pdbx_strand_id
1 'polypeptide(L)'
;MKKTVLFNFFLLLGISTAFAQKQDIKELYFDYTQSRMNEDQNAATVEKASSLLSRSAELNDKQVANVSFHLARIYESMGKPEKAEPLYEAVTKLVPGYYVTYTSLGFINLKKCDTLGRKVSEAAKLKDAALHAIAFKAYKIQVLKTIPYFEKSEACETDERTLGILTSLYKSIKDTTSLASLPERKALLGKDCVSLLDDE
;
A
#
# COMPACT_ATOMS: atom_id res chain seq x y z
N MET A 1 17.29 -66.61 -22.30
CA MET A 1 16.40 -65.44 -22.12
C MET A 1 16.67 -64.72 -20.78
N LYS A 2 17.88 -64.22 -20.53
CA LYS A 2 18.22 -63.57 -19.24
C LYS A 2 19.24 -62.40 -19.32
N LYS A 3 19.58 -61.93 -20.53
CA LYS A 3 20.55 -60.83 -20.71
C LYS A 3 19.94 -59.54 -21.27
N THR A 4 18.71 -59.58 -21.78
CA THR A 4 18.06 -58.41 -22.40
C THR A 4 17.23 -57.57 -21.43
N VAL A 5 17.04 -58.02 -20.18
CA VAL A 5 16.24 -57.28 -19.18
C VAL A 5 17.10 -56.33 -18.34
N LEU A 6 18.43 -56.53 -18.29
CA LEU A 6 19.31 -55.70 -17.46
C LEU A 6 19.64 -54.32 -18.07
N PHE A 7 19.45 -54.14 -19.38
CA PHE A 7 19.80 -52.88 -20.05
C PHE A 7 18.71 -51.81 -19.96
N ASN A 8 17.46 -52.21 -19.67
CA ASN A 8 16.35 -51.27 -19.53
C ASN A 8 16.19 -50.68 -18.13
N PHE A 9 16.98 -51.12 -17.14
CA PHE A 9 16.90 -50.57 -15.79
C PHE A 9 17.85 -49.38 -15.55
N PHE A 10 18.83 -49.15 -16.43
CA PHE A 10 19.76 -48.01 -16.32
C PHE A 10 19.27 -46.75 -17.03
N LEU A 11 18.19 -46.82 -17.82
CA LEU A 11 17.61 -45.67 -18.52
C LEU A 11 16.54 -44.92 -17.71
N LEU A 12 16.17 -45.41 -16.52
CA LEU A 12 15.17 -44.79 -15.64
C LEU A 12 15.77 -44.09 -14.41
N LEU A 13 17.10 -44.05 -14.28
CA LEU A 13 17.81 -43.35 -13.20
C LEU A 13 18.45 -42.02 -13.64
N GLY A 14 18.14 -41.56 -14.85
CA GLY A 14 18.27 -40.15 -15.24
C GLY A 14 17.16 -39.32 -14.61
N ILE A 15 17.02 -39.38 -13.28
CA ILE A 15 16.32 -38.36 -12.52
C ILE A 15 17.14 -37.11 -12.73
N SER A 16 16.76 -36.32 -13.73
CA SER A 16 17.21 -34.95 -13.87
C SER A 16 16.83 -34.26 -12.57
N THR A 17 17.84 -34.14 -11.71
CA THR A 17 17.90 -33.09 -10.70
C THR A 17 17.93 -31.79 -11.47
N ALA A 18 16.77 -31.36 -11.96
CA ALA A 18 16.54 -29.97 -12.28
C ALA A 18 16.63 -29.26 -10.94
N PHE A 19 17.86 -28.90 -10.54
CA PHE A 19 18.05 -27.82 -9.59
C PHE A 19 17.27 -26.67 -10.19
N ALA A 20 16.11 -26.36 -9.61
CA ALA A 20 15.39 -25.13 -9.90
C ALA A 20 16.37 -24.01 -9.51
N GLN A 21 17.20 -23.59 -10.45
CA GLN A 21 18.13 -22.51 -10.25
C GLN A 21 17.27 -21.30 -9.91
N LYS A 22 17.47 -20.75 -8.71
CA LYS A 22 16.77 -19.55 -8.27
C LYS A 22 16.98 -18.50 -9.36
N GLN A 23 15.89 -18.02 -9.97
CA GLN A 23 15.93 -17.01 -11.03
C GLN A 23 16.78 -15.82 -10.56
N ASP A 24 17.63 -15.30 -11.45
CA ASP A 24 18.46 -14.14 -11.15
C ASP A 24 17.58 -12.96 -10.72
N ILE A 25 18.03 -12.15 -9.75
CA ILE A 25 17.18 -11.06 -9.22
C ILE A 25 16.88 -10.01 -10.29
N LYS A 26 17.82 -9.74 -11.20
CA LYS A 26 17.64 -8.74 -12.26
C LYS A 26 16.66 -9.23 -13.31
N GLU A 27 16.73 -10.52 -13.65
CA GLU A 27 15.77 -11.16 -14.56
C GLU A 27 14.36 -11.17 -13.95
N LEU A 28 14.24 -11.53 -12.66
CA LEU A 28 12.94 -11.48 -11.97
C LEU A 28 12.38 -10.06 -11.90
N TYR A 29 13.23 -9.06 -11.67
CA TYR A 29 12.82 -7.66 -11.66
C TYR A 29 12.36 -7.21 -13.05
N PHE A 30 13.08 -7.58 -14.10
CA PHE A 30 12.69 -7.31 -15.49
C PHE A 30 11.34 -7.97 -15.83
N ASP A 31 11.14 -9.24 -15.47
CA ASP A 31 9.87 -9.94 -15.69
C ASP A 31 8.70 -9.29 -14.97
N TYR A 32 8.95 -8.74 -13.79
CA TYR A 32 7.98 -7.97 -13.01
C TYR A 32 7.67 -6.62 -13.70
N THR A 33 8.68 -5.90 -14.18
CA THR A 33 8.45 -4.62 -14.87
C THR A 33 7.68 -4.81 -16.17
N GLN A 34 7.86 -5.93 -16.87
CA GLN A 34 7.02 -6.26 -18.02
C GLN A 34 5.58 -6.57 -17.62
N SER A 35 5.37 -7.38 -16.57
CA SER A 35 4.01 -7.81 -16.22
C SER A 35 3.17 -6.73 -15.54
N ARG A 36 3.79 -5.79 -14.82
CA ARG A 36 3.06 -4.68 -14.16
C ARG A 36 2.41 -3.70 -15.14
N MET A 37 2.79 -3.73 -16.42
CA MET A 37 2.24 -2.86 -17.46
C MET A 37 0.91 -3.36 -18.03
N ASN A 38 0.46 -4.57 -17.69
CA ASN A 38 -0.77 -5.16 -18.18
C ASN A 38 -1.64 -5.67 -17.02
N GLU A 39 -2.83 -5.07 -16.84
CA GLU A 39 -3.76 -5.43 -15.78
C GLU A 39 -4.28 -6.88 -15.88
N ASP A 40 -4.33 -7.46 -17.08
CA ASP A 40 -4.70 -8.87 -17.29
C ASP A 40 -3.70 -9.82 -16.62
N GLN A 41 -2.49 -9.35 -16.32
CA GLN A 41 -1.43 -10.11 -15.69
C GLN A 41 -1.37 -9.90 -14.17
N ASN A 42 -2.35 -9.24 -13.55
CA ASN A 42 -2.31 -8.91 -12.11
C ASN A 42 -2.00 -10.12 -11.21
N ALA A 43 -2.54 -11.31 -11.50
CA ALA A 43 -2.22 -12.51 -10.73
C ALA A 43 -0.73 -12.89 -10.81
N ALA A 44 -0.17 -12.95 -12.02
CA ALA A 44 1.25 -13.23 -12.25
C ALA A 44 2.15 -12.12 -11.68
N THR A 45 1.72 -10.86 -11.80
CA THR A 45 2.44 -9.71 -11.23
C THR A 45 2.49 -9.78 -9.70
N VAL A 46 1.41 -10.22 -9.04
CA VAL A 46 1.40 -10.42 -7.58
C VAL A 46 2.42 -11.49 -7.17
N GLU A 47 2.52 -12.60 -7.90
CA GLU A 47 3.50 -13.65 -7.62
C GLU A 47 4.94 -13.16 -7.76
N LYS A 48 5.25 -12.48 -8.87
CA LYS A 48 6.57 -11.90 -9.12
C LYS A 48 6.94 -10.83 -8.10
N ALA A 49 6.03 -9.89 -7.82
CA ALA A 49 6.24 -8.85 -6.82
C ALA A 49 6.45 -9.42 -5.41
N SER A 50 5.67 -10.43 -5.03
CA SER A 50 5.83 -11.11 -3.73
C SER A 50 7.18 -11.83 -3.64
N SER A 51 7.61 -12.47 -4.72
CA SER A 51 8.93 -13.10 -4.82
C SER A 51 10.06 -12.07 -4.67
N LEU A 52 9.96 -10.93 -5.36
CA LEU A 52 10.90 -9.80 -5.23
C LEU A 52 10.96 -9.26 -3.79
N LEU A 53 9.82 -9.00 -3.15
CA LEU A 53 9.80 -8.47 -1.78
C LEU A 53 10.35 -9.48 -0.75
N SER A 54 10.16 -10.78 -0.97
CA SER A 54 10.79 -11.83 -0.14
C SER A 54 12.32 -11.84 -0.25
N ARG A 55 12.85 -11.27 -1.33
CA ARG A 55 14.28 -11.10 -1.64
C ARG A 55 14.70 -9.63 -1.57
N SER A 56 14.01 -8.81 -0.80
CA SER A 56 14.23 -7.35 -0.75
C SER A 56 15.66 -6.94 -0.42
N ALA A 57 16.43 -7.76 0.31
CA ALA A 57 17.86 -7.50 0.56
C ALA A 57 18.75 -7.56 -0.71
N GLU A 58 18.25 -8.12 -1.81
CA GLU A 58 18.90 -8.15 -3.12
C GLU A 58 18.49 -6.96 -4.00
N LEU A 59 17.61 -6.07 -3.51
CA LEU A 59 17.07 -4.90 -4.21
C LEU A 59 17.54 -3.60 -3.53
N ASN A 60 17.55 -2.51 -4.29
CA ASN A 60 17.74 -1.19 -3.71
C ASN A 60 16.42 -0.62 -3.14
N ASP A 61 16.49 0.43 -2.31
CA ASP A 61 15.31 1.00 -1.65
C ASP A 61 14.25 1.51 -2.64
N LYS A 62 14.65 2.05 -3.79
CA LYS A 62 13.72 2.52 -4.82
C LYS A 62 12.99 1.36 -5.48
N GLN A 63 13.69 0.27 -5.79
CA GLN A 63 13.10 -0.95 -6.32
C GLN A 63 12.13 -1.57 -5.32
N VAL A 64 12.49 -1.64 -4.02
CA VAL A 64 11.58 -2.13 -2.97
C VAL A 64 10.34 -1.24 -2.87
N ALA A 65 10.50 0.08 -2.93
CA ALA A 65 9.39 1.02 -2.92
C ALA A 65 8.50 0.84 -4.16
N ASN A 66 9.09 0.71 -5.35
CA ASN A 66 8.36 0.54 -6.60
C ASN A 66 7.53 -0.75 -6.61
N VAL A 67 8.14 -1.87 -6.25
CA VAL A 67 7.46 -3.17 -6.15
C VAL A 67 6.34 -3.11 -5.12
N SER A 68 6.62 -2.55 -3.93
CA SER A 68 5.64 -2.39 -2.87
C SER A 68 4.44 -1.55 -3.32
N PHE A 69 4.69 -0.42 -3.99
CA PHE A 69 3.64 0.48 -4.47
C PHE A 69 2.71 -0.18 -5.47
N HIS A 70 3.25 -0.82 -6.52
CA HIS A 70 2.42 -1.46 -7.53
C HIS A 70 1.68 -2.69 -6.98
N LEU A 71 2.32 -3.47 -6.11
CA LEU A 71 1.64 -4.59 -5.44
C LEU A 71 0.47 -4.08 -4.57
N ALA A 72 0.66 -2.97 -3.86
CA ALA A 72 -0.40 -2.33 -3.09
C ALA A 72 -1.57 -1.88 -3.98
N ARG A 73 -1.28 -1.26 -5.14
CA ARG A 73 -2.30 -0.86 -6.12
C ARG A 73 -3.10 -2.05 -6.64
N ILE A 74 -2.44 -3.17 -6.93
CA ILE A 74 -3.13 -4.40 -7.35
C ILE A 74 -4.02 -4.93 -6.23
N TYR A 75 -3.54 -4.96 -4.98
CA TYR A 75 -4.40 -5.36 -3.87
C TYR A 75 -5.60 -4.43 -3.66
N GLU A 76 -5.41 -3.12 -3.85
CA GLU A 76 -6.50 -2.15 -3.78
C GLU A 76 -7.53 -2.40 -4.89
N SER A 77 -7.12 -2.63 -6.14
CA SER A 77 -8.03 -2.94 -7.25
C SER A 77 -8.76 -4.28 -7.07
N MET A 78 -8.14 -5.24 -6.37
CA MET A 78 -8.77 -6.49 -5.95
C MET A 78 -9.71 -6.34 -4.73
N GLY A 79 -9.88 -5.13 -4.20
CA GLY A 79 -10.73 -4.88 -3.03
C GLY A 79 -10.13 -5.38 -1.72
N LYS A 80 -8.80 -5.50 -1.63
CA LYS A 80 -8.03 -5.98 -0.46
C LYS A 80 -7.20 -4.86 0.18
N PRO A 81 -7.82 -3.76 0.66
CA PRO A 81 -7.09 -2.62 1.23
C PRO A 81 -6.26 -2.99 2.47
N GLU A 82 -6.64 -4.05 3.20
CA GLU A 82 -5.88 -4.58 4.33
C GLU A 82 -4.51 -5.14 3.95
N LYS A 83 -4.35 -5.58 2.69
CA LYS A 83 -3.05 -5.99 2.15
C LYS A 83 -2.29 -4.82 1.52
N ALA A 84 -3.01 -3.85 0.97
CA ALA A 84 -2.42 -2.67 0.33
C ALA A 84 -1.81 -1.69 1.34
N GLU A 85 -2.50 -1.41 2.45
CA GLU A 85 -2.06 -0.43 3.45
C GLU A 85 -0.63 -0.65 3.97
N PRO A 86 -0.22 -1.84 4.46
CA PRO A 86 1.14 -2.01 4.97
C PRO A 86 2.22 -1.84 3.89
N LEU A 87 1.90 -2.14 2.62
CA LEU A 87 2.82 -1.93 1.50
C LEU A 87 2.96 -0.44 1.19
N TYR A 88 1.86 0.30 1.13
CA TYR A 88 1.90 1.75 1.01
C TYR A 88 2.64 2.40 2.20
N GLU A 89 2.41 1.94 3.44
CA GLU A 89 3.15 2.42 4.62
C GLU A 89 4.66 2.10 4.55
N ALA A 90 5.07 1.04 3.83
CA ALA A 90 6.48 0.78 3.57
C ALA A 90 7.06 1.78 2.55
N VAL A 91 6.29 2.10 1.50
CA VAL A 91 6.70 3.08 0.49
C VAL A 91 6.91 4.47 1.10
N THR A 92 6.03 4.92 2.00
CA THR A 92 6.22 6.24 2.66
C THR A 92 7.44 6.31 3.56
N LYS A 93 7.99 5.17 4.01
CA LYS A 93 9.24 5.11 4.77
C LYS A 93 10.47 5.15 3.86
N LEU A 94 10.41 4.43 2.74
CA LEU A 94 11.51 4.34 1.77
C LEU A 94 11.64 5.60 0.93
N VAL A 95 10.50 6.16 0.50
CA VAL A 95 10.43 7.37 -0.33
C VAL A 95 9.40 8.33 0.26
N PRO A 96 9.74 9.05 1.35
CA PRO A 96 8.79 9.94 2.04
C PRO A 96 8.21 11.06 1.17
N GLY A 97 8.91 11.42 0.09
CA GLY A 97 8.46 12.44 -0.86
C GLY A 97 7.38 11.96 -1.83
N TYR A 98 7.21 10.65 -2.02
CA TYR A 98 6.30 10.10 -3.02
C TYR A 98 4.83 10.22 -2.58
N TYR A 99 4.22 11.34 -2.92
CA TYR A 99 2.95 11.77 -2.31
C TYR A 99 1.73 10.95 -2.79
N VAL A 100 1.81 10.31 -3.95
CA VAL A 100 0.75 9.44 -4.49
C VAL A 100 0.37 8.33 -3.50
N THR A 101 1.36 7.82 -2.76
CA THR A 101 1.11 6.81 -1.72
C THR A 101 0.32 7.38 -0.53
N TYR A 102 0.54 8.64 -0.18
CA TYR A 102 -0.22 9.32 0.87
C TYR A 102 -1.67 9.52 0.43
N THR A 103 -1.92 9.81 -0.86
CA THR A 103 -3.27 9.85 -1.41
C THR A 103 -3.98 8.50 -1.21
N SER A 104 -3.36 7.39 -1.61
CA SER A 104 -3.93 6.04 -1.42
C SER A 104 -4.18 5.70 0.05
N LEU A 105 -3.21 5.97 0.93
CA LEU A 105 -3.36 5.76 2.38
C LEU A 105 -4.48 6.63 2.96
N GLY A 106 -4.61 7.87 2.50
CA GLY A 106 -5.67 8.80 2.86
C GLY A 106 -7.05 8.21 2.58
N PHE A 107 -7.30 7.72 1.36
CA PHE A 107 -8.59 7.13 1.00
C PHE A 107 -8.88 5.79 1.72
N ILE A 108 -7.88 4.92 1.89
CA ILE A 108 -8.03 3.69 2.68
C ILE A 108 -8.45 4.04 4.11
N ASN A 109 -7.79 5.01 4.74
CA ASN A 109 -8.06 5.40 6.12
C ASN A 109 -9.34 6.24 6.25
N LEU A 110 -9.75 6.98 5.21
CA LEU A 110 -11.04 7.67 5.15
C LEU A 110 -12.21 6.68 5.22
N LYS A 111 -12.14 5.56 4.48
CA LYS A 111 -13.16 4.50 4.56
C LYS A 111 -13.31 3.90 5.96
N LYS A 112 -12.20 3.85 6.72
CA LYS A 112 -12.23 3.47 8.15
C LYS A 112 -12.89 4.56 8.99
N CYS A 113 -12.59 5.83 8.75
CA CYS A 113 -13.28 6.96 9.37
C CYS A 113 -14.80 6.87 9.15
N ASP A 114 -15.26 6.59 7.93
CA ASP A 114 -16.69 6.49 7.61
C ASP A 114 -17.36 5.36 8.41
N THR A 115 -16.69 4.21 8.49
CA THR A 115 -17.19 3.06 9.25
C THR A 115 -17.30 3.37 10.74
N LEU A 116 -16.31 4.06 11.31
CA LEU A 116 -16.34 4.47 12.72
C LEU A 116 -17.34 5.60 12.97
N GLY A 117 -17.49 6.54 12.04
CA GLY A 117 -18.45 7.64 12.11
C GLY A 117 -19.90 7.15 12.12
N ARG A 118 -20.20 6.07 11.39
CA ARG A 118 -21.51 5.38 11.51
C ARG A 118 -21.77 4.87 12.92
N LYS A 119 -20.78 4.24 13.57
CA LYS A 119 -20.91 3.78 14.96
C LYS A 119 -21.14 4.93 15.94
N VAL A 120 -20.47 6.07 15.75
CA VAL A 120 -20.73 7.29 16.52
C VAL A 120 -22.19 7.73 16.36
N SER A 121 -22.67 7.76 15.11
CA SER A 121 -24.02 8.20 14.78
C SER A 121 -25.09 7.24 15.32
N GLU A 122 -24.85 5.94 15.28
CA GLU A 122 -25.72 4.91 15.85
C GLU A 122 -25.81 5.03 17.38
N ALA A 123 -24.67 5.19 18.06
CA ALA A 123 -24.65 5.39 19.50
C ALA A 123 -25.40 6.66 19.93
N ALA A 124 -25.27 7.75 19.16
CA ALA A 124 -26.03 8.98 19.38
C ALA A 124 -27.54 8.75 19.24
N LYS A 125 -27.99 7.99 18.23
CA LYS A 125 -29.42 7.66 18.03
C LYS A 125 -30.00 6.85 19.19
N LEU A 126 -29.20 5.95 19.76
CA LEU A 126 -29.57 5.17 20.94
C LEU A 126 -29.59 6.00 22.23
N LYS A 127 -29.13 7.26 22.19
CA LYS A 127 -28.94 8.13 23.36
C LYS A 127 -28.04 7.51 24.44
N ASP A 128 -27.17 6.59 24.05
CA ASP A 128 -26.19 5.95 24.93
C ASP A 128 -24.92 6.81 24.97
N ALA A 129 -24.80 7.63 26.02
CA ALA A 129 -23.67 8.53 26.18
C ALA A 129 -22.33 7.79 26.35
N ALA A 130 -22.33 6.62 27.01
CA ALA A 130 -21.13 5.85 27.25
C ALA A 130 -20.64 5.21 25.95
N LEU A 131 -21.53 4.57 25.20
CA LEU A 131 -21.22 4.00 23.90
C LEU A 131 -20.79 5.07 22.90
N HIS A 132 -21.45 6.24 22.91
CA HIS A 132 -21.08 7.35 22.06
C HIS A 132 -19.67 7.86 22.35
N ALA A 133 -19.30 8.00 23.63
CA ALA A 133 -17.94 8.41 24.01
C ALA A 133 -16.87 7.41 23.54
N ILE A 134 -17.13 6.10 23.66
CA ILE A 134 -16.23 5.04 23.19
C ILE A 134 -16.08 5.07 21.67
N ALA A 135 -17.21 5.13 20.94
CA ALA A 135 -17.22 5.18 19.48
C ALA A 135 -16.50 6.44 18.97
N PHE A 136 -16.75 7.59 19.59
CA PHE A 136 -16.14 8.86 19.21
C PHE A 136 -14.63 8.87 19.48
N LYS A 137 -14.17 8.25 20.57
CA LYS A 137 -12.73 8.09 20.83
C LYS A 137 -12.05 7.29 19.72
N ALA A 138 -12.62 6.15 19.32
CA ALA A 138 -12.08 5.34 18.23
C ALA A 138 -12.08 6.11 16.89
N TYR A 139 -13.18 6.80 16.59
CA TYR A 139 -13.28 7.66 15.42
C TYR A 139 -12.20 8.76 15.41
N LYS A 140 -12.03 9.48 16.53
CA LYS A 140 -11.03 10.55 16.65
C LYS A 140 -9.61 10.04 16.42
N ILE A 141 -9.25 8.88 16.99
CA ILE A 141 -7.94 8.26 16.77
C ILE A 141 -7.72 7.98 15.27
N GLN A 142 -8.73 7.41 14.60
CA GLN A 142 -8.63 7.12 13.17
C GLN A 142 -8.54 8.40 12.33
N VAL A 143 -9.32 9.45 12.65
CA VAL A 143 -9.22 10.75 11.96
C VAL A 143 -7.81 11.34 12.10
N LEU A 144 -7.22 11.30 13.30
CA LEU A 144 -5.85 11.78 13.52
C LEU A 144 -4.80 10.96 12.77
N LYS A 145 -5.01 9.66 12.54
CA LYS A 145 -4.17 8.85 11.63
C LYS A 145 -4.34 9.27 10.17
N THR A 146 -5.56 9.59 9.74
CA THR A 146 -5.89 9.90 8.35
C THR A 146 -5.41 11.28 7.90
N ILE A 147 -5.50 12.28 8.78
CA ILE A 147 -5.19 13.68 8.47
C ILE A 147 -3.80 13.87 7.85
N PRO A 148 -2.69 13.35 8.43
CA PRO A 148 -1.35 13.55 7.87
C PRO A 148 -1.19 13.05 6.43
N TYR A 149 -1.94 12.02 6.04
CA TYR A 149 -1.92 11.52 4.66
C TYR A 149 -2.50 12.54 3.68
N PHE A 150 -3.67 13.10 4.01
CA PHE A 150 -4.25 14.16 3.18
C PHE A 150 -3.47 15.46 3.27
N GLU A 151 -2.85 15.80 4.41
CA GLU A 151 -1.97 16.98 4.48
C GLU A 151 -0.78 16.86 3.53
N LYS A 152 -0.09 15.71 3.50
CA LYS A 152 1.03 15.49 2.59
C LYS A 152 0.58 15.50 1.12
N SER A 153 -0.54 14.83 0.81
CA SER A 153 -1.10 14.83 -0.55
C SER A 153 -1.43 16.25 -1.01
N GLU A 154 -2.18 16.99 -0.21
CA GLU A 154 -2.66 18.35 -0.48
C GLU A 154 -1.53 19.40 -0.48
N ALA A 155 -0.42 19.12 0.20
CA ALA A 155 0.79 19.94 0.18
C ALA A 155 1.58 19.78 -1.12
N CYS A 156 1.54 18.58 -1.73
CA CYS A 156 2.28 18.26 -2.95
C CYS A 156 1.48 18.52 -4.22
N GLU A 157 0.18 18.22 -4.20
CA GLU A 157 -0.74 18.46 -5.29
C GLU A 157 -2.05 18.98 -4.70
N THR A 158 -2.32 20.27 -4.90
CA THR A 158 -3.53 20.91 -4.37
C THR A 158 -4.75 20.47 -5.15
N ASP A 159 -5.75 19.95 -4.45
CA ASP A 159 -7.00 19.47 -5.04
C ASP A 159 -8.18 19.89 -4.15
N GLU A 160 -9.17 20.59 -4.72
CA GLU A 160 -10.31 21.12 -3.96
C GLU A 160 -11.05 20.02 -3.18
N ARG A 161 -11.14 18.81 -3.76
CA ARG A 161 -11.76 17.66 -3.11
C ARG A 161 -10.95 17.24 -1.89
N THR A 162 -9.64 17.10 -2.02
CA THR A 162 -8.73 16.71 -0.93
C THR A 162 -8.74 17.75 0.19
N LEU A 163 -8.68 19.04 -0.14
CA LEU A 163 -8.82 20.13 0.84
C LEU A 163 -10.17 20.09 1.57
N GLY A 164 -11.25 19.81 0.85
CA GLY A 164 -12.60 19.65 1.40
C GLY A 164 -12.69 18.49 2.40
N ILE A 165 -12.10 17.33 2.07
CA ILE A 165 -12.01 16.17 2.96
C ILE A 165 -11.22 16.53 4.21
N LEU A 166 -10.01 17.08 4.05
CA LEU A 166 -9.12 17.45 5.15
C LEU A 166 -9.77 18.44 6.12
N THR A 167 -10.42 19.48 5.58
CA THR A 167 -11.18 20.46 6.37
C THR A 167 -12.32 19.81 7.14
N SER A 168 -13.04 18.88 6.50
CA SER A 168 -14.16 18.16 7.13
C SER A 168 -13.69 17.25 8.26
N LEU A 169 -12.54 16.57 8.08
CA LEU A 169 -11.91 15.74 9.11
C LEU A 169 -11.51 16.56 10.34
N TYR A 170 -10.88 17.72 10.16
CA TYR A 170 -10.54 18.60 11.29
C TYR A 170 -11.79 19.06 12.06
N LYS A 171 -12.82 19.49 11.33
CA LYS A 171 -14.08 19.94 11.93
C LYS A 171 -14.80 18.83 12.67
N SER A 172 -14.78 17.59 12.16
CA SER A 172 -15.49 16.46 12.79
C SER A 172 -14.94 16.09 14.18
N ILE A 173 -13.64 16.35 14.42
CA ILE A 173 -13.01 16.17 15.74
C ILE A 173 -12.88 17.46 16.55
N LYS A 174 -13.44 18.56 16.03
CA LYS A 174 -13.39 19.92 16.60
C LYS A 174 -11.98 20.47 16.81
N ASP A 175 -11.04 20.08 15.97
CA ASP A 175 -9.66 20.56 16.03
C ASP A 175 -9.46 21.79 15.13
N THR A 176 -9.97 22.93 15.61
CA THR A 176 -9.90 24.22 14.90
C THR A 176 -8.52 24.84 14.94
N THR A 177 -7.72 24.56 15.97
CA THR A 177 -6.35 25.07 16.12
C THR A 177 -5.43 24.47 15.06
N SER A 178 -5.49 23.14 14.86
CA SER A 178 -4.71 22.51 13.79
C SER A 178 -5.20 22.95 12.42
N LEU A 179 -6.52 23.08 12.20
CA LEU A 179 -7.06 23.58 10.94
C LEU A 179 -6.56 24.99 10.60
N ALA A 180 -6.50 25.89 11.58
CA ALA A 180 -6.03 27.26 11.37
C ALA A 180 -4.55 27.32 10.95
N SER A 181 -3.74 26.37 11.41
CA SER A 181 -2.31 26.26 11.09
C SER A 181 -2.00 25.34 9.89
N LEU A 182 -3.04 24.92 9.15
CA LEU A 182 -2.89 24.08 7.97
C LEU A 182 -2.04 24.74 6.86
N PRO A 183 -2.19 26.05 6.54
CA PRO A 183 -1.38 26.68 5.50
C PRO A 183 0.13 26.58 5.77
N GLU A 184 0.58 26.82 7.01
CA GLU A 184 2.00 26.71 7.35
C GLU A 184 2.49 25.26 7.26
N ARG A 185 1.71 24.29 7.75
CA ARG A 185 2.08 22.86 7.66
C ARG A 185 2.16 22.39 6.21
N LYS A 186 1.22 22.80 5.35
CA LYS A 186 1.27 22.47 3.92
C LYS A 186 2.54 23.00 3.27
N ALA A 187 2.91 24.25 3.53
CA ALA A 187 4.13 24.84 2.99
C ALA A 187 5.40 24.07 3.42
N LEU A 188 5.42 23.52 4.63
CA LEU A 188 6.52 22.67 5.11
C LEU A 188 6.51 21.28 4.47
N LEU A 189 5.35 20.62 4.39
CA LEU A 189 5.19 19.28 3.84
C LEU A 189 5.43 19.22 2.31
N GLY A 190 5.24 20.35 1.63
CA GLY A 190 5.35 20.48 0.17
C GLY A 190 6.78 20.57 -0.38
N LYS A 191 7.82 20.61 0.47
CA LYS A 191 9.20 20.89 0.03
C LYS A 191 9.85 19.77 -0.80
N ASP A 192 9.52 18.51 -0.50
CA ASP A 192 10.19 17.33 -1.05
C ASP A 192 9.20 16.42 -1.78
N CYS A 193 8.36 16.98 -2.64
CA CYS A 193 7.31 16.22 -3.33
C CYS A 193 7.83 15.52 -4.57
N VAL A 194 7.51 14.24 -4.69
CA VAL A 194 7.87 13.36 -5.81
C VAL A 194 6.58 12.76 -6.37
N SER A 195 6.34 12.95 -7.67
CA SER A 195 5.17 12.40 -8.38
C SER A 195 5.44 11.09 -9.11
N LEU A 196 6.71 10.75 -9.32
CA LEU A 196 7.13 9.56 -10.07
C LEU A 196 8.10 8.73 -9.23
N LEU A 197 7.79 7.44 -9.13
CA LEU A 197 8.63 6.47 -8.45
C LEU A 197 9.51 5.78 -9.49
N ASP A 198 10.80 6.10 -9.49
CA ASP A 198 11.77 5.54 -10.43
C ASP A 198 11.95 4.02 -10.21
N ASP A 199 12.29 3.31 -11.27
CA ASP A 199 12.66 1.90 -11.24
C ASP A 199 14.14 1.69 -10.84
N GLU A 200 14.99 2.74 -10.90
CA GLU A 200 16.44 2.70 -10.63
C GLU A 200 16.95 3.68 -9.57
#